data_AF-A0A090V8W4-F1
#
_entry.id   AF-A0A090V8W4-F1
#
_cell.length_a   1.000
_cell.length_b   1.000
_cell.length_c   1.000
_cell.angle_alpha   90.00
_cell.angle_beta   90.00
_cell.angle_gamma   90.00
#
_symmetry.space_group_name_H-M   'P 1'
#
loop_
_entity.id
_entity.type
_entity.pdbx_description
1 polymer ?
#
loop_
_entity_poly.entity_id
_entity_poly.type
_entity_poly.pdbx_seq_one_letter_code
_entity_poly.pdbx_strand_id
1 'polypeptide(L)'
;MTGHHSNRAGVWHTVNGRSLILDRETTIAQVFKDNGYATGIFGKWHLGDNYPFRPEDKGFEEVLVHSGGGVEQALDYWDNDYFNDTYKHNGELKKFEGFCTDIWFDNAKKYMAENQKNNKPFFCYLSTNAAHTPYFVEKKYSDPYENNENIPNAAFYGLISNVDENIGKLVEYLKEIDLMDNTILIFSTDNGTSAGAKIEKGGDRLDGFIGKGYNAGMRGIKASMYEGGHRVPLFIHWKDGGITTGKDINELTAHYDIAPTLVDLCGLEVKEI
;
A
#
# COMPACT_ATOMS: atom_id res chain seq x y z
N MET A 1 -7.32 3.78 -6.14
CA MET A 1 -7.56 3.04 -7.40
C MET A 1 -8.44 3.80 -8.40
N THR A 2 -9.58 4.39 -8.04
CA THR A 2 -10.55 4.94 -9.02
C THR A 2 -10.45 6.44 -9.28
N GLY A 3 -9.81 7.20 -8.40
CA GLY A 3 -9.88 8.67 -8.44
C GLY A 3 -11.23 9.24 -7.97
N HIS A 4 -12.15 8.40 -7.49
CA HIS A 4 -13.42 8.82 -6.92
C HIS A 4 -13.45 8.66 -5.40
N HIS A 5 -14.24 9.49 -4.74
CA HIS A 5 -14.56 9.30 -3.32
C HIS A 5 -15.15 7.90 -3.08
N SER A 6 -14.77 7.27 -1.97
CA SER A 6 -15.12 5.89 -1.62
C SER A 6 -16.63 5.60 -1.72
N ASN A 7 -17.48 6.47 -1.15
CA ASN A 7 -18.94 6.40 -1.29
C ASN A 7 -19.44 6.38 -2.75
N ARG A 8 -18.79 7.09 -3.69
CA ARG A 8 -19.16 7.10 -5.12
C ARG A 8 -18.75 5.79 -5.81
N ALA A 9 -17.64 5.21 -5.37
CA ALA A 9 -17.12 3.92 -5.82
C ALA A 9 -17.82 2.71 -5.15
N GLY A 10 -18.76 2.96 -4.23
CA GLY A 10 -19.53 1.97 -3.49
C GLY A 10 -18.80 1.30 -2.32
N VAL A 11 -17.60 1.78 -1.99
CA VAL A 11 -16.76 1.27 -0.90
C VAL A 11 -16.92 2.18 0.30
N TRP A 12 -17.58 1.73 1.36
CA TRP A 12 -17.85 2.57 2.54
C TRP A 12 -17.65 1.86 3.88
N HIS A 13 -17.29 0.59 3.86
CA HIS A 13 -16.83 -0.15 5.04
C HIS A 13 -15.87 -1.26 4.63
N THR A 14 -15.06 -1.76 5.56
CA THR A 14 -13.99 -2.75 5.27
C THR A 14 -14.46 -4.21 5.24
N VAL A 15 -15.73 -4.49 5.56
CA VAL A 15 -16.28 -5.85 5.75
C VAL A 15 -17.75 -5.90 5.32
N ASN A 16 -18.41 -7.05 5.49
CA ASN A 16 -19.84 -7.26 5.21
C ASN A 16 -20.24 -6.92 3.77
N GLY A 17 -19.34 -7.19 2.81
CA GLY A 17 -19.56 -6.91 1.39
C GLY A 17 -19.55 -5.43 1.01
N ARG A 18 -19.16 -4.54 1.92
CA ARG A 18 -19.09 -3.08 1.68
C ARG A 18 -17.70 -2.57 1.31
N SER A 19 -16.74 -3.49 1.24
CA SER A 19 -15.39 -3.27 0.71
C SER A 19 -15.30 -3.48 -0.80
N LEU A 20 -16.36 -4.03 -1.42
CA LEU A 20 -16.38 -4.38 -2.83
C LEU A 20 -16.48 -3.12 -3.69
N ILE A 21 -15.51 -2.93 -4.58
CA ILE A 21 -15.56 -1.87 -5.59
C ILE A 21 -16.73 -2.11 -6.54
N LEU A 22 -17.44 -1.06 -6.97
CA LEU A 22 -18.49 -1.21 -7.96
C LEU A 22 -17.93 -1.65 -9.31
N ASP A 23 -18.68 -2.52 -9.99
CA ASP A 23 -18.26 -3.09 -11.28
C ASP A 23 -17.99 -2.01 -12.34
N ARG A 24 -18.86 -1.01 -12.42
CA ARG A 24 -18.73 0.15 -13.33
C ARG A 24 -17.51 1.05 -13.11
N GLU A 25 -16.80 0.90 -11.99
CA GLU A 25 -15.68 1.78 -11.68
C GLU A 25 -14.43 1.33 -12.43
N THR A 26 -13.88 2.26 -13.22
CA THR A 26 -12.58 2.14 -13.87
C THR A 26 -11.48 2.34 -12.85
N THR A 27 -10.52 1.42 -12.81
CA THR A 27 -9.33 1.58 -12.00
C THR A 27 -8.21 2.24 -12.81
N ILE A 28 -7.31 2.90 -12.10
CA ILE A 28 -6.08 3.45 -12.68
C ILE A 28 -5.25 2.34 -13.38
N ALA A 29 -5.28 1.10 -12.89
CA ALA A 29 -4.63 -0.02 -13.56
C ALA A 29 -5.26 -0.32 -14.93
N GLN A 30 -6.58 -0.29 -15.07
CA GLN A 30 -7.23 -0.41 -16.38
C GLN A 30 -6.83 0.72 -17.33
N VAL A 31 -6.74 1.96 -16.83
CA VAL A 31 -6.27 3.11 -17.64
C VAL A 31 -4.83 2.89 -18.12
N PHE A 32 -3.92 2.51 -17.23
CA PHE A 32 -2.53 2.23 -17.60
C PHE A 32 -2.43 1.08 -18.62
N LYS A 33 -3.16 -0.02 -18.38
CA LYS A 33 -3.19 -1.17 -19.30
C LYS A 33 -3.69 -0.78 -20.70
N ASP A 34 -4.77 -0.01 -20.77
CA ASP A 34 -5.34 0.47 -22.03
C ASP A 34 -4.39 1.39 -22.81
N ASN A 35 -3.43 2.01 -22.14
CA ASN A 35 -2.38 2.85 -22.71
C ASN A 35 -1.04 2.11 -22.90
N GLY A 36 -1.04 0.78 -22.88
CA GLY A 36 0.11 -0.05 -23.23
C GLY A 36 1.10 -0.33 -22.09
N TYR A 37 0.80 0.09 -20.86
CA TYR A 37 1.62 -0.24 -19.70
C TYR A 37 1.38 -1.68 -19.26
N ALA A 38 2.43 -2.34 -18.77
CA ALA A 38 2.25 -3.51 -17.92
C ALA A 38 1.66 -3.07 -16.58
N THR A 39 0.84 -3.93 -15.96
CA THR A 39 0.23 -3.63 -14.65
C THR A 39 0.45 -4.76 -13.66
N GLY A 40 1.04 -4.43 -12.52
CA GLY A 40 1.37 -5.39 -11.46
C GLY A 40 0.85 -4.94 -10.09
N ILE A 41 0.34 -5.87 -9.29
CA ILE A 41 -0.02 -5.68 -7.88
C ILE A 41 0.68 -6.70 -7.00
N PHE A 42 1.23 -6.22 -5.89
CA PHE A 42 1.97 -7.03 -4.91
C PHE A 42 1.50 -6.66 -3.50
N GLY A 43 0.86 -7.60 -2.79
CA GLY A 43 0.39 -7.41 -1.41
C GLY A 43 -1.13 -7.46 -1.24
N LYS A 44 -1.74 -6.36 -0.81
CA LYS A 44 -3.14 -6.30 -0.36
C LYS A 44 -4.06 -5.68 -1.41
N TRP A 45 -5.13 -6.40 -1.76
CA TRP A 45 -6.17 -5.85 -2.65
C TRP A 45 -7.35 -5.22 -1.90
N HIS A 46 -8.06 -6.01 -1.07
CA HIS A 46 -9.18 -5.60 -0.23
C HIS A 46 -10.37 -4.90 -0.95
N LEU A 47 -10.46 -4.97 -2.28
CA LEU A 47 -11.58 -4.45 -3.06
C LEU A 47 -12.49 -5.54 -3.64
N GLY A 48 -12.25 -6.79 -3.25
CA GLY A 48 -13.06 -7.97 -3.58
C GLY A 48 -12.23 -9.14 -4.10
N ASP A 49 -12.51 -10.34 -3.58
CA ASP A 49 -11.78 -11.57 -3.93
C ASP A 49 -12.50 -12.42 -4.99
N ASN A 50 -13.73 -12.05 -5.35
CA ASN A 50 -14.57 -12.73 -6.33
C ASN A 50 -14.75 -11.92 -7.60
N TYR A 51 -14.98 -12.60 -8.73
CA TYR A 51 -15.39 -11.93 -9.97
C TYR A 51 -16.64 -11.07 -9.75
N PRO A 52 -16.75 -9.86 -10.33
CA PRO A 52 -15.79 -9.18 -11.22
C PRO A 52 -14.86 -8.19 -10.50
N PHE A 53 -14.57 -8.39 -9.21
CA PHE A 53 -13.90 -7.41 -8.36
C PHE A 53 -12.42 -7.70 -8.12
N ARG A 54 -11.89 -8.80 -8.64
CA ARG A 54 -10.51 -9.25 -8.38
C ARG A 54 -9.51 -8.32 -9.06
N PRO A 55 -8.24 -8.28 -8.64
CA PRO A 55 -7.23 -7.46 -9.31
C PRO A 55 -7.13 -7.77 -10.81
N GLU A 56 -7.19 -9.05 -11.20
CA GLU A 56 -7.15 -9.47 -12.60
C GLU A 56 -8.35 -8.98 -13.43
N ASP A 57 -9.52 -8.81 -12.80
CA ASP A 57 -10.71 -8.23 -13.44
C ASP A 57 -10.62 -6.69 -13.50
N LYS A 58 -9.83 -6.11 -12.61
CA LYS A 58 -9.66 -4.67 -12.42
C LYS A 58 -8.33 -4.15 -12.97
N GLY A 59 -7.86 -4.79 -14.04
CA GLY A 59 -6.84 -4.24 -14.93
C GLY A 59 -5.42 -4.70 -14.66
N PHE A 60 -5.15 -5.47 -13.60
CA PHE A 60 -3.80 -5.99 -13.33
C PHE A 60 -3.52 -7.25 -14.17
N GLU A 61 -2.34 -7.29 -14.79
CA GLU A 61 -1.85 -8.44 -15.56
C GLU A 61 -1.00 -9.39 -14.72
N GLU A 62 -0.21 -8.83 -13.79
CA GLU A 62 0.57 -9.57 -12.80
C GLU A 62 -0.04 -9.35 -11.40
N VAL A 63 -0.45 -10.42 -10.75
CA VAL A 63 -1.19 -10.39 -9.49
C VAL A 63 -0.55 -11.33 -8.50
N LEU A 64 0.07 -10.78 -7.46
CA LEU A 64 0.55 -11.54 -6.31
C LEU A 64 -0.02 -10.92 -5.03
N VAL A 65 -1.07 -11.53 -4.47
CA VAL A 65 -1.82 -10.95 -3.35
C VAL A 65 -2.19 -11.98 -2.28
N HIS A 66 -2.38 -11.51 -1.06
CA HIS A 66 -3.16 -12.24 -0.06
C HIS A 66 -4.66 -11.90 -0.21
N SER A 67 -5.53 -12.80 0.24
CA SER A 67 -6.98 -12.58 0.18
C SER A 67 -7.48 -11.75 1.36
N GLY A 68 -8.69 -11.18 1.24
CA GLY A 68 -9.32 -10.41 2.31
C GLY A 68 -8.66 -9.05 2.60
N GLY A 69 -8.92 -8.51 3.79
CA GLY A 69 -8.43 -7.20 4.23
C GLY A 69 -7.13 -7.20 5.02
N GLY A 70 -6.61 -8.38 5.32
CA GLY A 70 -5.38 -8.63 6.04
C GLY A 70 -5.14 -10.14 6.11
N VAL A 71 -3.88 -10.52 6.29
CA VAL A 71 -3.48 -11.90 6.56
C VAL A 71 -4.10 -12.38 7.90
N GLU A 72 -4.37 -13.68 8.02
CA GLU A 72 -5.16 -14.33 9.09
C GLU A 72 -6.66 -13.99 9.11
N GLN A 73 -7.17 -13.17 8.19
CA GLN A 73 -8.62 -12.95 8.09
C GLN A 73 -9.32 -14.15 7.44
N ALA A 74 -10.63 -14.25 7.62
CA ALA A 74 -11.42 -15.41 7.21
C ALA A 74 -11.32 -15.81 5.72
N LEU A 75 -10.89 -14.89 4.84
CA LEU A 75 -10.72 -15.15 3.40
C LEU A 75 -9.28 -15.50 3.02
N ASP A 76 -8.33 -15.31 3.93
CA ASP A 76 -6.92 -15.63 3.72
C ASP A 76 -6.68 -17.15 3.69
N TYR A 77 -5.49 -17.55 3.26
CA TYR A 77 -5.07 -18.93 3.33
C TYR A 77 -4.83 -19.36 4.79
N TRP A 78 -5.21 -20.60 5.10
CA TRP A 78 -5.11 -21.16 6.45
C TRP A 78 -3.64 -21.24 6.91
N ASP A 79 -3.38 -20.90 8.17
CA ASP A 79 -2.06 -20.87 8.82
C ASP A 79 -1.04 -19.86 8.25
N ASN A 80 -1.46 -18.87 7.46
CA ASN A 80 -0.57 -17.76 7.13
C ASN A 80 -0.23 -16.94 8.39
N ASP A 81 1.06 -16.70 8.65
CA ASP A 81 1.57 -15.99 9.83
C ASP A 81 2.68 -14.96 9.47
N TYR A 82 2.70 -14.52 8.21
CA TYR A 82 3.70 -13.68 7.57
C TYR A 82 4.98 -14.43 7.17
N PHE A 83 5.16 -15.71 7.53
CA PHE A 83 6.37 -16.47 7.26
C PHE A 83 6.10 -17.77 6.52
N ASN A 84 6.69 -17.90 5.33
CA ASN A 84 6.56 -19.09 4.48
C ASN A 84 5.10 -19.38 4.07
N ASP A 85 4.36 -18.31 3.84
CA ASP A 85 2.93 -18.28 3.59
C ASP A 85 2.54 -18.72 2.17
N THR A 86 1.25 -18.94 1.98
CA THR A 86 0.64 -19.20 0.67
C THR A 86 -0.20 -18.03 0.20
N TYR A 87 0.05 -17.56 -1.03
CA TYR A 87 -0.60 -16.40 -1.63
C TYR A 87 -1.15 -16.71 -3.01
N LYS A 88 -2.08 -15.89 -3.49
CA LYS A 88 -2.65 -16.02 -4.83
C LYS A 88 -1.73 -15.32 -5.83
N HIS A 89 -1.12 -16.10 -6.72
CA HIS A 89 -0.30 -15.63 -7.83
C HIS A 89 -0.99 -15.96 -9.16
N ASN A 90 -1.49 -14.95 -9.86
CA ASN A 90 -2.18 -15.06 -11.16
C ASN A 90 -3.30 -16.12 -11.17
N GLY A 91 -4.11 -16.15 -10.11
CA GLY A 91 -5.23 -17.10 -9.99
C GLY A 91 -4.91 -18.36 -9.19
N GLU A 92 -3.64 -18.69 -8.99
CA GLU A 92 -3.21 -19.93 -8.36
C GLU A 92 -2.65 -19.69 -6.95
N LEU A 93 -2.97 -20.57 -6.00
CA LEU A 93 -2.34 -20.55 -4.68
C LEU A 93 -0.91 -21.11 -4.79
N LYS A 94 0.07 -20.33 -4.38
CA LYS A 94 1.48 -20.70 -4.38
C LYS A 94 2.11 -20.40 -3.03
N LYS A 95 2.95 -21.32 -2.57
CA LYS A 95 3.75 -21.13 -1.37
C LYS A 95 4.99 -20.31 -1.69
N PHE A 96 5.30 -19.35 -0.83
CA PHE A 96 6.50 -18.53 -0.89
C PHE A 96 7.30 -18.74 0.38
N GLU A 97 8.62 -18.69 0.31
CA GLU A 97 9.50 -18.81 1.48
C GLU A 97 9.99 -17.43 1.92
N GLY A 98 10.11 -17.22 3.23
CA GLY A 98 10.53 -15.95 3.80
C GLY A 98 9.38 -15.08 4.32
N PHE A 99 9.69 -13.82 4.61
CA PHE A 99 8.78 -12.87 5.22
C PHE A 99 7.89 -12.18 4.16
N CYS A 100 6.60 -12.01 4.46
CA CYS A 100 5.60 -11.52 3.49
C CYS A 100 6.00 -10.21 2.82
N THR A 101 6.49 -9.24 3.61
CA THR A 101 6.89 -7.93 3.09
C THR A 101 8.03 -8.07 2.09
N ASP A 102 9.06 -8.85 2.42
CA ASP A 102 10.20 -9.10 1.53
C ASP A 102 9.72 -9.77 0.22
N ILE A 103 8.79 -10.74 0.32
CA ILE A 103 8.19 -11.41 -0.84
C ILE A 103 7.50 -10.40 -1.78
N TRP A 104 6.73 -9.44 -1.24
CA TRP A 104 6.07 -8.42 -2.05
C TRP A 104 7.08 -7.55 -2.81
N PHE A 105 8.10 -7.06 -2.12
CA PHE A 105 9.13 -6.20 -2.70
C PHE A 105 10.00 -6.96 -3.72
N ASP A 106 10.40 -8.19 -3.42
CA ASP A 106 11.24 -8.99 -4.30
C ASP A 106 10.53 -9.34 -5.62
N ASN A 107 9.24 -9.67 -5.57
CA ASN A 107 8.47 -9.93 -6.78
C ASN A 107 8.15 -8.63 -7.55
N ALA A 108 7.90 -7.51 -6.87
CA ALA A 108 7.77 -6.21 -7.52
C ALA A 108 9.05 -5.82 -8.28
N LYS A 109 10.23 -6.00 -7.68
CA LYS A 109 11.53 -5.77 -8.33
C LYS A 109 11.70 -6.64 -9.58
N LYS A 110 11.40 -7.94 -9.50
CA LYS A 110 11.46 -8.85 -10.66
C LYS A 110 10.55 -8.38 -11.78
N TYR A 111 9.31 -8.03 -11.45
CA TYR A 111 8.34 -7.49 -12.41
C TYR A 111 8.84 -6.21 -13.09
N MET A 112 9.41 -5.26 -12.35
CA MET A 112 9.97 -4.03 -12.92
C MET A 112 11.12 -4.33 -13.88
N ALA A 113 12.05 -5.20 -13.48
CA ALA A 113 13.21 -5.59 -14.30
C ALA A 113 12.81 -6.35 -15.57
N GLU A 114 11.82 -7.24 -15.49
CA GLU A 114 11.28 -7.95 -16.66
C GLU A 114 10.65 -6.99 -17.66
N ASN A 115 9.86 -6.02 -17.19
CA ASN A 115 9.25 -5.02 -18.07
C ASN A 115 10.29 -4.09 -18.71
N GLN A 116 11.30 -3.67 -17.95
CA GLN A 116 12.42 -2.93 -18.50
C GLN A 116 13.14 -3.70 -19.61
N LYS A 117 13.48 -4.97 -19.38
CA LYS A 117 14.12 -5.83 -20.38
C LYS A 117 13.30 -5.93 -21.68
N ASN A 118 11.97 -5.87 -21.55
CA ASN A 118 11.04 -5.91 -22.66
C ASN A 118 10.71 -4.52 -23.25
N ASN A 119 11.36 -3.45 -22.78
CA ASN A 119 11.07 -2.06 -23.14
C ASN A 119 9.57 -1.68 -22.98
N LYS A 120 8.91 -2.26 -21.97
CA LYS A 120 7.50 -1.99 -21.66
C LYS A 120 7.42 -1.11 -20.42
N PRO A 121 6.74 0.05 -20.45
CA PRO A 121 6.53 0.84 -19.24
C PRO A 121 5.59 0.09 -18.29
N PHE A 122 5.67 0.38 -16.98
CA PHE A 122 4.93 -0.37 -15.98
C PHE A 122 4.19 0.55 -15.00
N PHE A 123 3.04 0.08 -14.54
CA PHE A 123 2.37 0.53 -13.34
C PHE A 123 2.49 -0.59 -12.28
N CYS A 124 3.07 -0.27 -11.12
CA CYS A 124 3.25 -1.22 -10.03
C CYS A 124 2.54 -0.70 -8.77
N TYR A 125 1.54 -1.44 -8.30
CA TYR A 125 0.86 -1.17 -7.04
C TYR A 125 1.37 -2.09 -5.94
N LEU A 126 2.38 -1.61 -5.20
CA LEU A 126 2.98 -2.31 -4.07
C LEU A 126 2.26 -1.91 -2.78
N SER A 127 1.36 -2.76 -2.30
CA SER A 127 0.39 -2.48 -1.24
C SER A 127 0.62 -3.41 -0.06
N THR A 128 1.74 -3.23 0.64
CA THR A 128 2.11 -4.13 1.73
C THR A 128 1.04 -4.18 2.83
N ASN A 129 0.80 -5.36 3.39
CA ASN A 129 -0.06 -5.50 4.57
C ASN A 129 0.61 -4.94 5.83
N ALA A 130 1.94 -4.93 5.92
CA ALA A 130 2.66 -4.28 7.01
C ALA A 130 2.37 -2.77 7.07
N ALA A 131 2.17 -2.15 8.23
CA ALA A 131 2.24 -2.68 9.60
C ALA A 131 0.86 -3.03 10.21
N HIS A 132 -0.06 -3.58 9.42
CA HIS A 132 -1.34 -4.08 9.92
C HIS A 132 -1.13 -5.32 10.82
N THR A 133 -2.11 -5.61 11.69
CA THR A 133 -2.17 -6.87 12.45
C THR A 133 -2.30 -8.07 11.50
N PRO A 134 -1.78 -9.26 11.86
CA PRO A 134 -1.01 -9.57 13.07
C PRO A 134 0.38 -8.92 13.11
N TYR A 135 0.94 -8.72 14.30
CA TYR A 135 2.24 -8.05 14.48
C TYR A 135 3.41 -9.05 14.50
N PHE A 136 3.42 -9.98 13.55
CA PHE A 136 4.50 -10.96 13.43
C PHE A 136 5.67 -10.34 12.67
N VAL A 137 6.83 -10.29 13.30
CA VAL A 137 8.04 -9.72 12.73
C VAL A 137 9.26 -10.39 13.34
N GLU A 138 10.35 -10.50 12.58
CA GLU A 138 11.62 -10.98 13.13
C GLU A 138 12.10 -10.08 14.27
N LYS A 139 12.63 -10.71 15.33
CA LYS A 139 13.14 -10.02 16.52
C LYS A 139 14.13 -8.91 16.21
N LYS A 140 15.01 -9.10 15.21
CA LYS A 140 15.99 -8.09 14.79
C LYS A 140 15.35 -6.72 14.49
N TYR A 141 14.09 -6.70 14.06
CA TYR A 141 13.34 -5.47 13.80
C TYR A 141 12.59 -4.94 15.03
N SER A 142 12.09 -5.80 15.92
CA SER A 142 11.36 -5.36 17.12
C SER A 142 12.26 -5.03 18.31
N ASP A 143 13.38 -5.75 18.48
CA ASP A 143 14.33 -5.63 19.59
C ASP A 143 14.80 -4.18 19.84
N PRO A 144 15.07 -3.33 18.83
CA PRO A 144 15.43 -1.93 19.05
C PRO A 144 14.38 -1.11 19.81
N TYR A 145 13.13 -1.59 19.86
CA TYR A 145 11.99 -0.91 20.45
C TYR A 145 11.49 -1.54 21.76
N GLU A 146 11.92 -2.75 22.13
CA GLU A 146 11.34 -3.54 23.24
C GLU A 146 11.46 -2.90 24.64
N ASN A 147 12.39 -1.95 24.82
CA ASN A 147 12.62 -1.28 26.11
C ASN A 147 12.37 0.24 26.06
N ASN A 148 11.69 0.74 25.03
CA ASN A 148 11.40 2.16 24.92
C ASN A 148 9.99 2.47 25.47
N GLU A 149 9.93 3.16 26.61
CA GLU A 149 8.69 3.52 27.28
C GLU A 149 7.77 4.43 26.45
N ASN A 150 8.30 5.11 25.43
CA ASN A 150 7.52 5.94 24.50
C ASN A 150 6.95 5.14 23.33
N ILE A 151 7.38 3.90 23.13
CA ILE A 151 6.90 3.05 22.03
C ILE A 151 5.70 2.19 22.51
N PRO A 152 4.52 2.35 21.89
CA PRO A 152 3.31 1.63 22.30
C PRO A 152 3.30 0.15 21.93
N ASN A 153 4.01 -0.24 20.86
CA ASN A 153 4.07 -1.59 20.33
C ASN A 153 5.38 -1.79 19.54
N ALA A 154 6.35 -2.52 20.11
CA ALA A 154 7.65 -2.74 19.50
C ALA A 154 7.57 -3.48 18.16
N ALA A 155 6.70 -4.49 18.05
CA ALA A 155 6.53 -5.27 16.83
C ALA A 155 5.91 -4.45 15.68
N PHE A 156 4.96 -3.55 15.98
CA PHE A 156 4.42 -2.61 14.98
C PHE A 156 5.52 -1.71 14.40
N TYR A 157 6.41 -1.18 15.25
CA TYR A 157 7.54 -0.38 14.79
C TYR A 157 8.56 -1.24 14.02
N GLY A 158 8.80 -2.48 14.45
CA GLY A 158 9.64 -3.42 13.70
C GLY A 158 9.12 -3.70 12.29
N LEU A 159 7.80 -3.84 12.10
CA LEU A 159 7.20 -3.96 10.77
C LEU A 159 7.47 -2.72 9.90
N ILE A 160 7.40 -1.52 10.48
CA ILE A 160 7.74 -0.27 9.78
C ILE A 160 9.22 -0.29 9.37
N SER A 161 10.11 -0.71 10.25
CA SER A 161 11.55 -0.79 9.95
C SER A 161 11.88 -1.78 8.83
N ASN A 162 11.18 -2.91 8.76
CA ASN A 162 11.33 -3.83 7.64
C ASN A 162 10.78 -3.24 6.32
N VAL A 163 9.67 -2.50 6.35
CA VAL A 163 9.17 -1.76 5.16
C VAL A 163 10.19 -0.71 4.71
N ASP A 164 10.77 0.05 5.64
CA ASP A 164 11.81 1.05 5.35
C ASP A 164 13.06 0.41 4.70
N GLU A 165 13.56 -0.69 5.26
CA GLU A 165 14.67 -1.44 4.69
C GLU A 165 14.37 -1.91 3.25
N ASN A 166 13.16 -2.41 3.00
CA ASN A 166 12.75 -2.86 1.69
C ASN A 166 12.56 -1.71 0.68
N ILE A 167 12.08 -0.54 1.12
CA ILE A 167 12.05 0.66 0.29
C ILE A 167 13.48 1.08 -0.09
N GLY A 168 14.41 1.05 0.86
CA GLY A 168 15.84 1.29 0.61
C GLY A 168 16.38 0.36 -0.48
N LYS A 169 16.17 -0.95 -0.32
CA LYS A 169 16.56 -1.98 -1.31
C LYS A 169 15.89 -1.77 -2.68
N LEU A 170 14.63 -1.36 -2.72
CA LEU A 170 13.92 -1.06 -3.96
C LEU A 170 14.54 0.15 -4.68
N VAL A 171 14.80 1.23 -3.95
CA VAL A 171 15.41 2.45 -4.51
C VAL A 171 16.82 2.17 -5.02
N GLU A 172 17.63 1.40 -4.28
CA GLU A 172 18.95 0.96 -4.73
C GLU A 172 18.84 0.12 -6.00
N TYR A 173 17.94 -0.88 -6.02
CA TYR A 173 17.74 -1.73 -7.18
C TYR A 173 17.29 -0.95 -8.42
N LEU A 174 16.34 -0.02 -8.28
CA LEU A 174 15.90 0.85 -9.38
C LEU A 174 17.03 1.71 -9.95
N LYS A 175 18.01 2.11 -9.13
CA LYS A 175 19.21 2.81 -9.61
C LYS A 175 20.16 1.86 -10.34
N GLU A 176 20.37 0.65 -9.80
CA GLU A 176 21.23 -0.37 -10.42
C GLU A 176 20.77 -0.77 -11.81
N ILE A 177 19.45 -0.79 -12.03
CA ILE A 177 18.86 -1.10 -13.32
C ILE A 177 18.45 0.17 -14.09
N ASP A 178 18.97 1.36 -13.80
CA ASP A 178 18.71 2.59 -14.58
C ASP A 178 17.22 2.96 -14.77
N LEU A 179 16.33 2.57 -13.84
CA LEU A 179 14.90 2.91 -13.86
C LEU A 179 14.54 4.08 -12.94
N MET A 180 15.35 4.36 -11.92
CA MET A 180 15.02 5.33 -10.87
C MET A 180 14.71 6.72 -11.43
N ASP A 181 15.46 7.16 -12.43
CA ASP A 181 15.34 8.51 -12.98
C ASP A 181 13.98 8.72 -13.70
N ASN A 182 13.52 7.70 -14.43
CA ASN A 182 12.27 7.67 -15.18
C ASN A 182 11.13 6.93 -14.45
N THR A 183 11.16 6.89 -13.11
CA THR A 183 10.10 6.30 -12.28
C THR A 183 9.46 7.37 -11.41
N ILE A 184 8.13 7.47 -11.47
CA ILE A 184 7.35 8.23 -10.47
C ILE A 184 7.14 7.32 -9.26
N LEU A 185 7.98 7.48 -8.24
CA LEU A 185 7.87 6.74 -7.00
C LEU A 185 6.99 7.49 -6.00
N ILE A 186 5.88 6.87 -5.59
CA ILE A 186 4.93 7.43 -4.63
C ILE A 186 4.90 6.54 -3.38
N PHE A 187 5.09 7.14 -2.20
CA PHE A 187 4.88 6.48 -0.91
C PHE A 187 3.74 7.13 -0.16
N SER A 188 2.83 6.33 0.40
CA SER A 188 1.78 6.78 1.31
C SER A 188 1.27 5.63 2.18
N THR A 189 0.45 5.94 3.19
CA THR A 189 -0.28 4.93 3.98
C THR A 189 -1.78 5.01 3.68
N ASP A 190 -2.51 3.91 3.89
CA ASP A 190 -3.95 3.82 3.58
C ASP A 190 -4.83 4.62 4.56
N ASN A 191 -4.39 4.72 5.81
CA ASN A 191 -5.03 5.45 6.90
C ASN A 191 -4.00 5.84 7.97
N GLY A 192 -4.46 6.56 9.00
CA GLY A 192 -3.69 6.82 10.21
C GLY A 192 -3.32 5.56 11.00
N THR A 193 -2.47 5.73 12.02
CA THR A 193 -1.85 4.60 12.73
C THR A 193 -2.85 3.72 13.48
N SER A 194 -2.62 2.41 13.50
CA SER A 194 -3.43 1.45 14.27
C SER A 194 -2.82 1.13 15.64
N ALA A 195 -1.49 1.06 15.74
CA ALA A 195 -0.78 0.73 16.98
C ALA A 195 0.56 1.48 17.17
N GLY A 196 0.88 2.44 16.31
CA GLY A 196 2.03 3.32 16.47
C GLY A 196 1.81 4.48 17.44
N ALA A 197 0.57 4.69 17.87
CA ALA A 197 0.23 5.67 18.89
C ALA A 197 -0.89 5.13 19.81
N LYS A 198 -0.90 5.60 21.05
CA LYS A 198 -1.95 5.35 22.04
C LYS A 198 -2.47 6.69 22.55
N ILE A 199 -3.78 6.79 22.61
CA ILE A 199 -4.47 7.92 23.21
C ILE A 199 -4.12 8.00 24.69
N GLU A 200 -4.08 9.23 25.22
CA GLU A 200 -3.88 9.48 26.63
C GLU A 200 -4.88 8.73 27.52
N LYS A 201 -4.48 8.47 28.77
CA LYS A 201 -5.30 7.69 29.71
C LYS A 201 -6.64 8.39 29.97
N GLY A 202 -7.74 7.70 29.67
CA GLY A 202 -9.10 8.24 29.83
C GLY A 202 -9.65 8.95 28.59
N GLY A 203 -8.85 9.12 27.53
CA GLY A 203 -9.30 9.66 26.26
C GLY A 203 -10.01 8.62 25.38
N ASP A 204 -10.89 9.10 24.49
CA ASP A 204 -11.58 8.27 23.51
C ASP A 204 -10.66 7.94 22.32
N ARG A 205 -10.70 6.70 21.82
CA ARG A 205 -9.83 6.26 20.71
C ARG A 205 -10.03 7.07 19.42
N LEU A 206 -11.25 7.48 19.15
CA LEU A 206 -11.67 8.19 17.96
C LEU A 206 -11.55 9.70 18.11
N ASP A 207 -11.43 10.22 19.33
CA ASP A 207 -11.55 11.66 19.61
C ASP A 207 -10.47 12.26 20.53
N GLY A 208 -9.61 11.44 21.13
CA GLY A 208 -8.58 11.90 22.06
C GLY A 208 -7.27 12.35 21.41
N PHE A 209 -6.36 12.85 22.24
CA PHE A 209 -4.98 13.19 21.84
C PHE A 209 -3.99 12.10 22.26
N ILE A 210 -2.83 12.07 21.58
CA ILE A 210 -1.81 11.06 21.83
C ILE A 210 -1.11 11.31 23.17
N GLY A 211 -1.12 10.30 24.03
CA GLY A 211 -0.32 10.27 25.26
C GLY A 211 0.97 9.47 25.12
N LYS A 212 1.07 8.55 24.15
CA LYS A 212 2.26 7.72 23.90
C LYS A 212 2.40 7.33 22.44
N GLY A 213 3.63 7.27 21.92
CA GLY A 213 3.92 7.01 20.51
C GLY A 213 3.87 8.29 19.67
N TYR A 214 3.73 8.14 18.34
CA TYR A 214 3.80 9.29 17.43
C TYR A 214 2.74 9.22 16.32
N ASN A 215 2.02 10.33 16.14
CA ASN A 215 1.19 10.62 14.96
C ASN A 215 1.27 12.12 14.56
N ALA A 216 2.36 12.79 14.95
CA ALA A 216 2.55 14.24 14.86
C ALA A 216 1.58 15.10 15.71
N GLY A 217 1.12 14.59 16.86
CA GLY A 217 0.27 15.35 17.79
C GLY A 217 -1.18 15.53 17.30
N MET A 218 -1.58 14.75 16.30
CA MET A 218 -2.91 14.81 15.73
C MET A 218 -3.95 14.15 16.65
N ARG A 219 -5.20 14.64 16.59
CA ARG A 219 -6.34 14.08 17.29
C ARG A 219 -6.81 12.81 16.61
N GLY A 220 -7.13 11.77 17.39
CA GLY A 220 -7.59 10.47 16.92
C GLY A 220 -6.50 9.60 16.30
N ILE A 221 -6.86 8.35 15.99
CA ILE A 221 -6.04 7.35 15.28
C ILE A 221 -6.91 6.63 14.22
N LYS A 222 -6.46 5.51 13.63
CA LYS A 222 -7.20 4.73 12.62
C LYS A 222 -8.72 4.68 12.87
N ALA A 223 -9.51 4.97 11.83
CA ALA A 223 -10.98 5.09 11.84
C ALA A 223 -11.56 6.35 12.48
N SER A 224 -10.74 7.25 13.02
CA SER A 224 -11.18 8.59 13.43
C SER A 224 -11.48 9.48 12.21
N MET A 225 -12.45 10.38 12.38
CA MET A 225 -12.76 11.47 11.45
C MET A 225 -11.85 12.71 11.64
N TYR A 226 -10.97 12.69 12.64
CA TYR A 226 -9.97 13.71 12.88
C TYR A 226 -8.66 13.37 12.19
N GLU A 227 -7.77 14.36 12.10
CA GLU A 227 -6.50 14.32 11.36
C GLU A 227 -5.71 13.03 11.59
N GLY A 228 -5.59 12.54 12.83
CA GLY A 228 -4.80 11.35 13.12
C GLY A 228 -5.37 10.03 12.58
N GLY A 229 -6.60 10.05 12.07
CA GLY A 229 -7.25 8.93 11.40
C GLY A 229 -7.05 8.87 9.88
N HIS A 230 -6.83 10.01 9.21
CA HIS A 230 -6.83 10.08 7.74
C HIS A 230 -5.78 11.03 7.12
N ARG A 231 -5.11 11.87 7.90
CA ARG A 231 -3.96 12.66 7.42
C ARG A 231 -2.69 11.80 7.52
N VAL A 232 -2.16 11.44 6.36
CA VAL A 232 -1.10 10.44 6.19
C VAL A 232 0.10 11.03 5.45
N PRO A 233 1.30 10.44 5.58
CA PRO A 233 2.42 10.84 4.73
C PRO A 233 2.11 10.59 3.26
N LEU A 234 2.59 11.49 2.39
CA LEU A 234 2.59 11.34 0.95
C LEU A 234 3.91 11.92 0.41
N PHE A 235 4.77 11.05 -0.12
CA PHE A 235 6.03 11.45 -0.74
C PHE A 235 6.02 11.07 -2.22
N ILE A 236 6.54 11.95 -3.07
CA ILE A 236 6.65 11.74 -4.50
C ILE A 236 8.08 12.06 -4.92
N HIS A 237 8.69 11.17 -5.70
CA HIS A 237 9.99 11.38 -6.31
C HIS A 237 9.92 11.03 -7.79
N TRP A 238 10.48 11.90 -8.65
CA TRP A 238 10.62 11.65 -10.08
C TRP A 238 11.69 12.57 -10.66
N LYS A 239 12.84 12.03 -11.07
CA LYS A 239 13.96 12.87 -11.53
C LYS A 239 13.73 13.47 -12.90
N ASP A 240 13.26 12.69 -13.86
CA ASP A 240 13.03 13.18 -15.22
C ASP A 240 11.92 14.24 -15.29
N GLY A 241 11.01 14.26 -14.30
CA GLY A 241 10.03 15.32 -14.10
C GLY A 241 10.45 16.45 -13.16
N GLY A 242 11.71 16.48 -12.71
CA GLY A 242 12.26 17.55 -11.88
C GLY A 242 11.83 17.52 -10.40
N ILE A 243 11.24 16.43 -9.92
CA ILE A 243 10.82 16.23 -8.52
C ILE A 243 11.95 15.52 -7.74
N THR A 244 13.05 16.24 -7.54
CA THR A 244 14.29 15.70 -6.91
C THR A 244 14.71 16.36 -5.61
N THR A 245 14.14 17.53 -5.30
CA THR A 245 14.48 18.29 -4.09
C THR A 245 13.37 18.14 -3.06
N GLY A 246 13.74 17.76 -1.83
CA GLY A 246 12.81 17.69 -0.72
C GLY A 246 12.21 19.07 -0.43
N LYS A 247 10.88 19.16 -0.48
CA LYS A 247 10.11 20.35 -0.09
C LYS A 247 8.78 19.92 0.51
N ASP A 248 8.30 20.68 1.48
CA ASP A 248 6.95 20.52 2.01
C ASP A 248 5.94 21.22 1.09
N ILE A 249 4.85 20.52 0.79
CA ILE A 249 3.71 21.03 0.01
C ILE A 249 2.53 21.10 0.99
N ASN A 250 2.01 22.31 1.21
CA ASN A 250 0.99 22.57 2.22
C ASN A 250 -0.42 22.70 1.62
N GLU A 251 -0.51 22.67 0.29
CA GLU A 251 -1.75 22.68 -0.46
C GLU A 251 -2.59 21.44 -0.11
N LEU A 252 -3.89 21.67 0.02
CA LEU A 252 -4.84 20.60 0.28
C LEU A 252 -4.83 19.60 -0.87
N THR A 253 -4.62 18.34 -0.53
CA THR A 253 -4.62 17.21 -1.46
C THR A 253 -5.35 16.04 -0.83
N ALA A 254 -5.86 15.14 -1.67
CA ALA A 254 -6.51 13.91 -1.27
C ALA A 254 -5.97 12.71 -2.06
N HIS A 255 -6.07 11.52 -1.47
CA HIS A 255 -5.61 10.27 -2.10
C HIS A 255 -6.29 9.98 -3.45
N TYR A 256 -7.48 10.51 -3.71
CA TYR A 256 -8.16 10.36 -4.99
C TYR A 256 -7.65 11.32 -6.08
N ASP A 257 -6.81 12.30 -5.75
CA ASP A 257 -6.13 13.17 -6.73
C ASP A 257 -4.98 12.44 -7.43
N ILE A 258 -4.45 11.37 -6.83
CA ILE A 258 -3.34 10.58 -7.37
C ILE A 258 -3.68 9.99 -8.74
N ALA A 259 -4.89 9.45 -8.92
CA ALA A 259 -5.28 8.81 -10.18
C ALA A 259 -5.32 9.80 -11.37
N PRO A 260 -6.05 10.92 -11.33
CA PRO A 260 -6.01 11.90 -12.42
C PRO A 260 -4.63 12.55 -12.57
N THR A 261 -3.87 12.76 -11.49
CA THR A 261 -2.50 13.27 -11.57
C THR A 261 -1.60 12.33 -12.38
N LEU A 262 -1.67 11.02 -12.15
CA LEU A 262 -0.89 10.03 -12.91
C LEU A 262 -1.33 9.94 -14.38
N VAL A 263 -2.63 10.09 -14.65
CA VAL A 263 -3.14 10.21 -16.04
C VAL A 263 -2.48 11.37 -16.75
N ASP A 264 -2.47 12.56 -16.13
CA ASP A 264 -1.88 13.76 -16.73
C ASP A 264 -0.36 13.65 -16.88
N LEU A 265 0.35 13.23 -15.83
CA LEU A 265 1.82 13.13 -15.83
C LEU A 265 2.35 12.11 -16.84
N CYS A 266 1.61 11.03 -17.08
CA CYS A 266 1.98 10.01 -18.05
C CYS A 266 1.33 10.21 -19.43
N GLY A 267 0.52 11.26 -19.63
CA GLY A 267 -0.14 11.56 -20.89
C GLY A 267 -1.10 10.45 -21.36
N LEU A 268 -1.84 9.85 -20.42
CA LEU A 268 -2.72 8.70 -20.69
C LEU A 268 -4.07 9.16 -21.22
N GLU A 269 -4.65 8.40 -22.14
CA GLU A 269 -6.03 8.59 -22.58
C GLU A 269 -6.98 7.81 -21.68
N VAL A 270 -8.01 8.48 -21.16
CA VAL A 270 -9.11 7.84 -20.42
C VAL A 270 -10.27 7.62 -21.38
N LYS A 271 -10.59 6.36 -21.66
CA LYS A 271 -11.78 6.04 -22.47
C LYS A 271 -13.04 6.50 -21.73
N GLU A 272 -13.89 7.25 -22.41
CA GLU A 272 -15.26 7.48 -21.93
C GLU A 272 -16.00 6.13 -21.90
N ILE A 273 -16.68 5.85 -20.80
CA ILE A 273 -17.49 4.64 -20.56
C ILE A 273 -18.96 5.03 -20.55
#